data_AF-A0A7X6Q2P3-F1
#
_entry.id   AF-A0A7X6Q2P3-F1
#
_cell.length_a   1.000
_cell.length_b   1.000
_cell.length_c   1.000
_cell.angle_alpha   90.00
_cell.angle_beta   90.00
_cell.angle_gamma   90.00
#
_symmetry.space_group_name_H-M   'P 1'
#
loop_
_entity.id
_entity.type
_entity.pdbx_description
1 polymer ?
#
loop_
_entity_poly.entity_id
_entity_poly.type
_entity_poly.pdbx_seq_one_letter_code
_entity_poly.pdbx_strand_id
1 'polypeptide(L)'
;MANGNRNSTADIGFEQQIWAAADILRGNMDAAEYKHVVLGLIFLKYISDKFEERYEELLGDDDDVEDKDAYTEVNVFFVPPEARWSVIAGAARTEAIGAVIDEAMRAIEKENRRLKGILPKTYGRTELD
;
A
#
# COMPACT_ATOMS: atom_id res chain seq x y z
N MET A 1 -5.57 -48.13 4.86
CA MET A 1 -5.72 -46.74 5.35
C MET A 1 -4.54 -45.94 4.79
N ALA A 2 -4.75 -45.16 3.73
CA ALA A 2 -3.70 -44.35 3.12
C ALA A 2 -3.71 -42.96 3.78
N ASN A 3 -2.64 -42.64 4.50
CA ASN A 3 -2.45 -41.35 5.15
C ASN A 3 -1.90 -40.36 4.11
N GLY A 4 -2.75 -39.47 3.60
CA GLY A 4 -2.37 -38.44 2.64
C GLY A 4 -1.68 -37.27 3.34
N ASN A 5 -0.35 -37.24 3.25
CA ASN A 5 0.45 -36.09 3.67
C ASN A 5 0.27 -34.94 2.67
N ARG A 6 -0.58 -33.96 2.99
CA ARG A 6 -0.66 -32.69 2.26
C ARG A 6 0.49 -31.79 2.71
N ASN A 7 1.67 -31.96 2.12
CA ASN A 7 2.72 -30.95 2.24
C ASN A 7 2.41 -29.80 1.28
N SER A 8 1.99 -28.66 1.83
CA SER A 8 1.94 -27.37 1.14
C SER A 8 3.37 -26.91 0.80
N THR A 9 3.86 -27.30 -0.37
CA THR A 9 5.15 -26.87 -0.93
C THR A 9 5.15 -25.40 -1.41
N ALA A 10 4.00 -24.72 -1.36
CA ALA A 10 3.87 -23.30 -1.74
C ALA A 10 4.31 -22.32 -0.62
N ASP A 11 4.43 -22.79 0.62
CA ASP A 11 4.67 -21.93 1.80
C ASP A 11 6.16 -21.68 2.06
N ILE A 12 7.00 -22.71 1.87
CA ILE A 12 8.34 -22.80 2.48
C ILE A 12 9.36 -21.83 1.86
N GLY A 13 9.13 -21.30 0.66
CA GLY A 13 10.07 -20.40 -0.05
C GLY A 13 9.64 -18.94 -0.14
N PHE A 14 8.34 -18.68 -0.21
CA PHE A 14 7.81 -17.33 -0.39
C PHE A 14 7.88 -16.53 0.91
N GLU A 15 7.55 -17.16 2.03
CA GLU A 15 7.71 -16.57 3.35
C GLU A 15 9.18 -16.18 3.57
N GLN A 16 10.14 -17.05 3.26
CA GLN A 16 11.57 -16.76 3.40
C GLN A 16 12.03 -15.58 2.53
N GLN A 17 11.50 -15.44 1.32
CA GLN A 17 11.80 -14.29 0.45
C GLN A 17 11.21 -12.99 1.00
N ILE A 18 9.98 -13.02 1.51
CA ILE A 18 9.38 -11.86 2.19
C ILE A 18 10.17 -11.53 3.45
N TRP A 19 10.54 -12.51 4.27
CA TRP A 19 11.37 -12.33 5.46
C TRP A 19 12.74 -11.74 5.13
N ALA A 20 13.42 -12.24 4.09
CA ALA A 20 14.71 -11.71 3.67
C ALA A 20 14.61 -10.28 3.11
N ALA A 21 13.58 -9.98 2.30
CA ALA A 21 13.31 -8.62 1.83
C ALA A 21 12.97 -7.67 2.99
N ALA A 22 12.18 -8.16 3.94
CA ALA A 22 11.82 -7.45 5.16
C ALA A 22 13.05 -7.16 6.04
N ASP A 23 13.98 -8.11 6.18
CA ASP A 23 15.21 -7.95 6.94
C ASP A 23 16.16 -6.93 6.28
N ILE A 24 16.26 -6.93 4.94
CA ILE A 24 17.01 -5.91 4.19
C ILE A 24 16.40 -4.53 4.41
N LEU A 25 15.07 -4.41 4.31
CA LEU A 25 14.34 -3.16 4.53
C LEU A 25 14.36 -2.68 5.99
N ARG A 26 14.55 -3.59 6.95
CA ARG A 26 14.64 -3.25 8.37
C ARG A 26 15.94 -2.51 8.69
N GLY A 27 17.04 -2.79 7.98
CA GLY A 27 18.31 -2.10 8.17
C GLY A 27 18.68 -1.97 9.65
N ASN A 28 18.92 -0.74 10.11
CA ASN A 28 19.18 -0.38 11.53
C ASN A 28 17.94 0.12 12.28
N MET A 29 16.75 0.06 11.68
CA MET A 29 15.52 0.60 12.26
C MET A 29 15.03 -0.24 13.45
N ASP A 30 14.63 0.42 14.54
CA ASP A 30 14.03 -0.28 15.67
C ASP A 30 12.74 -0.99 15.25
N ALA A 31 12.47 -2.17 15.82
CA ALA A 31 11.30 -2.97 15.46
C ALA A 31 9.97 -2.21 15.66
N ALA A 32 9.94 -1.26 16.60
CA ALA A 32 8.79 -0.41 16.84
C ALA A 32 8.54 0.61 15.71
N GLU A 33 9.57 1.06 15.00
CA GLU A 33 9.43 1.96 13.83
C GLU A 33 9.13 1.15 12.57
N TYR A 34 9.81 0.02 12.40
CA TYR A 34 9.65 -0.87 11.25
C TYR A 34 8.19 -1.35 11.07
N LYS A 35 7.51 -1.71 12.17
CA LYS A 35 6.10 -2.14 12.11
C LYS A 35 5.19 -1.05 11.51
N HIS A 36 5.44 0.22 11.82
CA HIS A 36 4.60 1.33 11.35
C HIS A 36 4.83 1.60 9.87
N VAL A 37 6.08 1.50 9.42
CA VAL A 37 6.46 1.61 8.01
C VAL A 37 5.78 0.50 7.19
N VAL A 38 5.97 -0.76 7.58
CA VAL A 38 5.42 -1.91 6.85
C VAL A 38 3.89 -1.91 6.85
N LEU A 39 3.25 -1.72 8.01
CA LEU A 39 1.80 -1.67 8.09
C LEU A 39 1.21 -0.53 7.25
N GLY A 40 1.88 0.63 7.21
CA GLY A 40 1.48 1.73 6.34
C GLY A 40 1.57 1.39 4.86
N LEU A 41 2.63 0.69 4.42
CA LEU A 41 2.76 0.27 3.00
C LEU A 41 1.73 -0.79 2.62
N ILE A 42 1.47 -1.76 3.50
CA ILE A 42 0.41 -2.76 3.29
C ILE A 42 -0.95 -2.06 3.18
N PHE A 43 -1.22 -1.10 4.07
CA PHE A 43 -2.45 -0.33 4.02
C PHE A 43 -2.57 0.48 2.72
N LEU A 44 -1.50 1.16 2.30
CA LEU A 44 -1.45 1.91 1.04
C LEU A 44 -1.75 1.03 -0.16
N LYS A 45 -1.13 -0.16 -0.23
CA LYS A 45 -1.40 -1.11 -1.31
C LYS A 45 -2.86 -1.57 -1.28
N TYR A 46 -3.38 -1.92 -0.11
CA TYR A 46 -4.76 -2.37 0.06
C TYR A 46 -5.78 -1.33 -0.42
N ILE A 47 -5.64 -0.06 0.00
CA ILE A 47 -6.57 0.99 -0.43
C ILE A 47 -6.44 1.29 -1.92
N SER A 48 -5.23 1.20 -2.47
CA SER A 48 -5.01 1.39 -3.90
C SER A 48 -5.69 0.30 -4.72
N ASP A 49 -5.62 -0.96 -4.27
CA ASP A 49 -6.27 -2.08 -4.95
C ASP A 49 -7.79 -1.97 -4.89
N LYS A 50 -8.33 -1.61 -3.73
CA LYS A 50 -9.78 -1.40 -3.58
C LYS A 50 -10.30 -0.21 -4.39
N PHE A 51 -9.50 0.84 -4.50
CA PHE A 51 -9.80 1.97 -5.38
C PHE A 51 -9.79 1.55 -6.85
N GLU A 52 -8.76 0.82 -7.29
CA GLU A 52 -8.64 0.39 -8.69
C GLU A 52 -9.79 -0.54 -9.08
N GLU A 53 -10.15 -1.51 -8.23
CA GLU A 53 -11.32 -2.38 -8.44
C GLU A 53 -12.59 -1.54 -8.67
N ARG A 54 -12.84 -0.54 -7.81
CA ARG A 54 -14.02 0.34 -7.94
C ARG A 54 -13.93 1.28 -9.16
N TYR A 55 -12.73 1.75 -9.48
CA TYR A 55 -12.48 2.59 -10.65
C TYR A 55 -12.80 1.83 -11.95
N GLU A 56 -12.37 0.57 -12.06
CA GLU A 56 -12.67 -0.28 -13.21
C GLU A 56 -14.18 -0.58 -13.35
N GLU A 57 -14.89 -0.76 -12.23
CA GLU A 57 -16.35 -0.89 -12.23
C GLU A 57 -17.04 0.36 -12.79
N LEU A 58 -16.71 1.54 -12.24
CA LEU A 58 -17.29 2.82 -12.67
C LEU A 58 -16.97 3.11 -14.14
N LEU A 59 -15.75 2.80 -14.58
CA LEU A 59 -15.36 2.94 -15.98
C LEU A 59 -16.15 2.00 -16.91
N GLY A 60 -16.45 0.78 -16.45
CA GLY A 60 -17.26 -0.19 -17.20
C GLY A 60 -18.72 0.23 -17.34
N ASP A 61 -19.24 0.96 -16.35
CA ASP A 61 -20.61 1.48 -16.31
C ASP A 61 -20.76 2.87 -16.99
N ASP A 62 -19.68 3.45 -17.52
CA ASP A 62 -19.61 4.82 -18.08
C ASP A 62 -19.98 5.92 -17.06
N ASP A 63 -19.73 5.64 -15.77
CA ASP A 63 -19.95 6.56 -14.65
C ASP A 63 -18.72 7.46 -14.40
N ASP A 64 -18.91 8.52 -13.60
CA ASP A 64 -17.83 9.46 -13.26
C ASP A 64 -16.85 8.83 -12.25
N VAL A 65 -15.70 8.40 -12.75
CA VAL A 65 -14.61 7.81 -11.97
C VAL A 65 -13.92 8.80 -11.02
N GLU A 66 -14.18 10.10 -11.12
CA GLU A 66 -13.66 11.10 -10.21
C GLU A 66 -14.69 11.54 -9.15
N ASP A 67 -15.91 10.95 -9.16
CA ASP A 67 -16.91 11.15 -8.11
C ASP A 67 -16.53 10.40 -6.83
N LYS A 68 -16.16 11.14 -5.79
CA LYS A 68 -15.74 10.60 -4.48
C LYS A 68 -16.88 9.91 -3.73
N ASP A 69 -18.12 10.30 -3.97
CA ASP A 69 -19.27 9.72 -3.29
C ASP A 69 -19.47 8.27 -3.76
N ALA A 70 -19.23 7.99 -5.05
CA ALA A 70 -19.29 6.65 -5.64
C ALA A 70 -18.30 5.63 -5.01
N TYR A 71 -17.22 6.11 -4.38
CA TYR A 71 -16.29 5.29 -3.59
C TYR A 71 -16.73 5.20 -2.12
N THR A 72 -17.14 6.33 -1.54
CA THR A 72 -17.51 6.41 -0.13
C THR A 72 -18.72 5.53 0.21
N GLU A 73 -19.70 5.45 -0.70
CA GLU A 73 -20.91 4.63 -0.55
C GLU A 73 -20.60 3.13 -0.39
N VAL A 74 -19.53 2.65 -1.01
CA VAL A 74 -19.06 1.26 -0.93
C VAL A 74 -17.91 1.07 0.07
N ASN A 75 -17.67 2.06 0.93
CA ASN A 75 -16.58 2.08 1.92
C ASN A 75 -15.18 1.97 1.33
N VAL A 76 -14.98 2.46 0.10
CA VAL A 76 -13.68 2.58 -0.54
C VAL A 76 -13.15 4.00 -0.33
N PHE A 77 -11.87 4.12 0.01
CA PHE A 77 -11.21 5.42 0.10
C PHE A 77 -10.87 5.93 -1.30
N PHE A 78 -11.09 7.22 -1.53
CA PHE A 78 -10.71 7.85 -2.78
C PHE A 78 -9.18 8.01 -2.85
N VAL A 79 -8.57 7.58 -3.96
CA VAL A 79 -7.13 7.70 -4.19
C VAL A 79 -6.91 8.70 -5.33
N PRO A 80 -6.40 9.91 -5.04
CA PRO A 80 -6.21 10.91 -6.08
C PRO A 80 -5.12 10.48 -7.09
N PRO A 81 -5.15 11.02 -8.33
CA PRO A 81 -4.24 10.60 -9.40
C PRO A 81 -2.76 10.53 -9.01
N GLU A 82 -2.26 11.52 -8.27
CA GLU A 82 -0.87 11.61 -7.80
C GLU A 82 -0.50 10.52 -6.78
N ALA A 83 -1.49 9.89 -6.14
CA ALA A 83 -1.31 8.86 -5.12
C ALA A 83 -1.65 7.44 -5.61
N ARG A 84 -2.04 7.29 -6.88
CA ARG A 84 -2.37 5.96 -7.46
C ARG A 84 -1.15 5.06 -7.44
N TRP A 85 -1.37 3.75 -7.26
CA TRP A 85 -0.29 2.78 -7.13
C TRP A 85 0.66 2.76 -8.33
N SER A 86 0.17 3.02 -9.54
CA SER A 86 0.99 3.12 -10.75
C SER A 86 2.08 4.21 -10.63
N VAL A 87 1.76 5.35 -10.01
CA VAL A 87 2.72 6.45 -9.76
C VAL A 87 3.79 6.02 -8.75
N ILE A 88 3.36 5.42 -7.64
CA ILE A 88 4.27 4.97 -6.57
C ILE A 88 5.18 3.85 -7.08
N ALA A 89 4.62 2.85 -7.74
CA ALA A 89 5.35 1.73 -8.31
C ALA A 89 6.34 2.18 -9.40
N GLY A 90 5.98 3.19 -10.19
CA GLY A 90 6.89 3.80 -11.17
C GLY A 90 8.11 4.46 -10.53
N ALA A 91 7.99 4.97 -9.30
CA ALA A 91 9.07 5.58 -8.55
C ALA A 91 9.89 4.59 -7.70
N ALA A 92 9.49 3.31 -7.63
CA ALA A 92 10.03 2.33 -6.66
C ALA A 92 11.55 2.09 -6.75
N ARG A 93 12.18 2.41 -7.89
CA ARG A 93 13.63 2.27 -8.12
C ARG A 93 14.38 3.61 -8.08
N THR A 94 13.75 4.67 -7.60
CA THR A 94 14.32 6.01 -7.53
C THR A 94 14.65 6.36 -6.09
N GLU A 95 15.66 7.20 -5.88
CA GLU A 95 16.00 7.77 -4.57
C GLU A 95 14.85 8.61 -3.98
N ALA A 96 13.90 9.04 -4.82
CA ALA A 96 12.74 9.83 -4.41
C ALA A 96 11.57 9.00 -3.88
N ILE A 97 11.64 7.66 -3.87
CA ILE A 97 10.51 6.79 -3.48
C ILE A 97 9.91 7.14 -2.12
N GLY A 98 10.74 7.44 -1.12
CA GLY A 98 10.28 7.83 0.21
C GLY A 98 9.43 9.10 0.19
N ALA A 99 9.87 10.11 -0.57
CA ALA A 99 9.12 11.36 -0.74
C ALA A 99 7.82 11.15 -1.52
N VAL A 100 7.83 10.28 -2.53
CA VAL A 100 6.63 9.92 -3.31
C VAL A 100 5.59 9.24 -2.43
N ILE A 101 6.00 8.30 -1.58
CA ILE A 101 5.08 7.64 -0.63
C ILE A 101 4.54 8.67 0.37
N ASP A 102 5.39 9.53 0.94
CA ASP A 102 4.95 10.54 1.89
C ASP A 102 3.92 11.51 1.29
N GLU A 103 4.10 11.88 0.02
CA GLU A 103 3.17 12.75 -0.70
C GLU A 103 1.86 12.03 -1.03
N ALA A 104 1.92 10.78 -1.47
CA ALA A 104 0.73 9.96 -1.67
C ALA A 104 -0.10 9.82 -0.39
N MET A 105 0.54 9.55 0.75
CA MET A 105 -0.13 9.47 2.05
C MET A 105 -0.79 10.79 2.44
N ARG A 106 -0.12 11.94 2.19
CA ARG A 106 -0.70 13.27 2.44
C ARG A 106 -1.91 13.55 1.56
N ALA A 107 -1.82 13.25 0.26
CA ALA A 107 -2.90 13.45 -0.69
C ALA A 107 -4.12 12.60 -0.32
N ILE A 108 -3.91 11.33 0.02
CA ILE A 108 -4.99 10.43 0.46
C ILE A 108 -5.64 10.94 1.75
N GLU A 109 -4.89 11.38 2.76
CA GLU A 109 -5.49 11.94 3.98
C GLU A 109 -6.31 13.21 3.72
N LYS A 110 -5.86 14.05 2.78
CA LYS A 110 -6.54 15.30 2.43
C LYS A 110 -7.92 15.01 1.83
N GLU A 111 -8.01 14.01 0.97
CA GLU A 111 -9.27 13.62 0.32
C GLU A 111 -10.17 12.76 1.21
N ASN A 112 -9.62 12.11 2.24
CA ASN A 112 -10.36 11.18 3.09
C ASN A 112 -10.35 11.61 4.56
N ARG A 113 -11.40 12.32 5.00
CA ARG A 113 -11.53 12.83 6.39
C ARG A 113 -11.30 11.78 7.47
N ARG A 114 -11.68 10.52 7.23
CA ARG A 114 -11.53 9.39 8.17
C ARG A 114 -10.07 8.99 8.40
N LEU A 115 -9.16 9.34 7.49
CA LEU A 115 -7.73 8.99 7.56
C LEU A 115 -6.87 10.11 8.13
N LYS A 116 -7.44 11.27 8.46
CA LYS A 116 -6.69 12.43 8.94
C LYS A 116 -5.82 12.10 10.17
N GLY A 117 -4.51 12.22 10.02
CA GLY A 117 -3.53 11.97 11.08
C GLY A 117 -3.24 10.49 11.36
N ILE A 118 -3.74 9.57 10.53
CA ILE A 118 -3.57 8.13 10.72
C ILE A 118 -2.41 7.59 9.89
N LEU A 119 -2.20 8.11 8.68
CA LEU A 119 -1.19 7.60 7.76
C LEU A 119 0.22 8.09 8.14
N PRO A 120 1.21 7.20 8.18
CA PRO A 120 2.60 7.56 8.41
C PRO A 120 3.14 8.39 7.23
N LYS A 121 3.99 9.39 7.53
CA LYS A 121 4.61 10.30 6.55
C LYS A 121 6.11 10.46 6.80
N THR A 122 6.78 9.35 7.11
CA THR A 122 8.19 9.33 7.50
C THR A 122 9.03 8.42 6.60
N TYR A 123 8.56 8.16 5.38
CA TYR A 123 9.23 7.27 4.43
C TYR A 123 10.43 7.93 3.75
N GLY A 124 10.47 9.26 3.64
CA GLY A 124 11.61 10.01 3.09
C GLY A 124 12.72 10.35 4.09
N ARG A 125 12.70 9.83 5.32
CA ARG A 125 13.75 10.13 6.32
C ARG A 125 15.04 9.37 6.01
N THR A 126 16.15 10.09 6.05
CA THR A 126 17.53 9.63 5.77
C THR A 126 18.06 8.56 6.74
N GLU A 127 17.29 8.18 7.77
CA GLU A 127 17.62 7.08 8.70
C GLU A 127 17.19 5.69 8.17
N LEU A 128 16.51 5.66 7.02
CA LEU A 128 16.04 4.45 6.32
C LEU A 128 16.97 3.97 5.19
N ASP A 129 18.06 4.71 4.92
CA ASP A 129 19.00 4.48 3.80
C ASP A 129 20.26 3.71 4.26
#